data_AF-A0A9X2RHS0-F1
#
_entry.id   AF-A0A9X2RHS0-F1
#
_cell.length_a   1.000
_cell.length_b   1.000
_cell.length_c   1.000
_cell.angle_alpha   90.00
_cell.angle_beta   90.00
_cell.angle_gamma   90.00
#
_symmetry.space_group_name_H-M   'P 1'
#
loop_
_entity.id
_entity.type
_entity.pdbx_description
1 polymer ?
#
loop_
_entity_poly.entity_id
_entity_poly.type
_entity_poly.pdbx_seq_one_letter_code
_entity_poly.pdbx_strand_id
1 'polypeptide(L)'
;MAEEKTPYDVLKEAIHAYGEAAMENFLRCRALGHAIASGLHDYLAAPEPCVSLVPPKGPFDPSRTYGDAAFSYDPKQPIRLEPISFGVCVTVPNTEDSGSLWVRTGVTVDVKDDHFEVFVTNQPRRRVPLEFEGQLEPVFDALMTEFLRLFRIELADFGDPRYQNRIGFVPTLPHETD
;
A
#
# COMPACT_ATOMS: atom_id res chain seq x y z
N MET A 1 -38.04 2.94 35.78
CA MET A 1 -38.69 3.09 34.47
C MET A 1 -37.58 3.29 33.47
N ALA A 2 -37.44 2.42 32.47
CA ALA A 2 -36.45 2.65 31.42
C ALA A 2 -36.96 3.82 30.56
N GLU A 3 -36.14 4.84 30.42
CA GLU A 3 -36.44 6.00 29.58
C GLU A 3 -36.51 5.52 28.12
N GLU A 4 -37.66 5.70 27.47
CA GLU A 4 -37.83 5.30 26.07
C GLU A 4 -36.92 6.17 25.19
N LYS A 5 -36.00 5.53 24.47
CA LYS A 5 -35.08 6.21 23.55
C LYS A 5 -35.86 6.93 22.47
N THR A 6 -35.52 8.19 22.22
CA THR A 6 -36.09 8.91 21.09
C THR A 6 -35.52 8.36 19.77
N PRO A 7 -36.21 8.54 18.63
CA PRO A 7 -35.64 8.20 17.32
C PRO A 7 -34.27 8.86 17.05
N TYR A 8 -34.03 10.03 17.64
CA TYR A 8 -32.75 10.72 17.53
C TYR A 8 -31.62 10.04 18.33
N ASP A 9 -31.93 9.48 19.50
CA ASP A 9 -30.97 8.70 20.29
C ASP A 9 -30.58 7.40 19.58
N VAL A 10 -31.54 6.75 18.92
CA VAL A 10 -31.28 5.59 18.05
C VAL A 10 -30.32 5.95 16.91
N LEU A 11 -30.50 7.13 16.28
CA LEU A 11 -29.58 7.61 15.24
C LEU A 11 -28.18 7.89 15.80
N LYS A 12 -28.06 8.48 17.00
CA LYS A 12 -26.77 8.70 17.65
C LYS A 12 -26.02 7.40 17.91
N GLU A 13 -26.71 6.37 18.38
CA GLU A 13 -26.13 5.05 18.62
C GLU A 13 -25.63 4.41 17.32
N ALA A 14 -26.42 4.49 16.25
CA ALA A 14 -26.01 3.99 14.94
C ALA A 14 -24.78 4.74 14.39
N ILE A 15 -24.72 6.07 14.55
CA ILE A 15 -23.57 6.89 14.12
C ILE A 15 -22.33 6.56 14.95
N HIS A 16 -22.47 6.34 16.26
CA HIS A 16 -21.37 5.96 17.13
C HIS A 16 -20.77 4.61 16.70
N ALA A 17 -21.62 3.59 16.55
CA ALA A 17 -21.19 2.27 16.11
C ALA A 17 -20.51 2.31 14.73
N TYR A 18 -21.03 3.11 13.80
CA TYR A 18 -20.39 3.32 12.50
C TYR A 18 -19.01 3.98 12.64
N GLY A 19 -18.89 5.01 13.47
CA GLY A 19 -17.64 5.72 13.69
C GLY A 19 -16.56 4.82 14.30
N GLU A 20 -16.92 4.00 15.28
CA GLU A 20 -16.03 3.00 15.88
C GLU A 20 -15.56 1.98 14.84
N ALA A 21 -16.48 1.40 14.07
CA ALA A 21 -16.16 0.42 13.04
C ALA A 21 -15.26 1.02 11.94
N ALA A 22 -15.52 2.25 11.52
CA ALA A 22 -14.71 2.94 10.51
C ALA A 22 -13.28 3.22 11.01
N MET A 23 -13.14 3.65 12.27
CA MET A 23 -11.83 3.88 12.89
C MET A 23 -11.05 2.57 13.08
N GLU A 24 -11.71 1.52 13.53
CA GLU A 24 -11.08 0.22 13.71
C GLU A 24 -10.63 -0.38 12.37
N ASN A 25 -11.48 -0.34 11.34
CA ASN A 25 -11.12 -0.72 9.98
C ASN A 25 -9.88 0.03 9.49
N PHE A 26 -9.85 1.34 9.73
CA PHE A 26 -8.72 2.19 9.38
C PHE A 26 -7.42 1.76 10.05
N LEU A 27 -7.41 1.62 11.38
CA LEU A 27 -6.22 1.24 12.14
C LEU A 27 -5.69 -0.14 11.73
N ARG A 28 -6.60 -1.09 11.49
CA ARG A 28 -6.27 -2.46 11.05
C ARG A 28 -5.63 -2.47 9.67
N CYS A 29 -6.22 -1.80 8.68
CA CYS A 29 -5.65 -1.70 7.34
C CYS A 29 -4.31 -0.97 7.32
N ARG A 30 -4.16 0.09 8.13
CA ARG A 30 -2.90 0.82 8.29
C ARG A 30 -1.80 -0.09 8.85
N ALA A 31 -2.10 -0.83 9.92
CA ALA A 31 -1.16 -1.79 10.52
C ALA A 31 -0.74 -2.86 9.51
N LEU A 32 -1.69 -3.43 8.76
CA LEU A 32 -1.41 -4.40 7.71
C LEU A 32 -0.51 -3.83 6.61
N GLY A 33 -0.75 -2.60 6.14
CA GLY A 33 0.05 -1.97 5.10
C GLY A 33 1.52 -1.77 5.52
N HIS A 34 1.76 -1.32 6.75
CA HIS A 34 3.11 -1.22 7.31
C HIS A 34 3.77 -2.59 7.47
N ALA A 35 3.03 -3.60 7.93
CA ALA A 35 3.53 -4.96 8.05
C ALA A 35 3.89 -5.58 6.69
N ILE A 36 3.10 -5.31 5.65
CA ILE A 36 3.42 -5.73 4.28
C ILE A 36 4.73 -5.11 3.80
N ALA A 37 4.93 -3.80 4.02
CA ALA A 37 6.15 -3.12 3.58
C ALA A 37 7.41 -3.65 4.30
N SER A 38 7.33 -3.80 5.63
CA SER A 38 8.43 -4.34 6.43
C SER A 38 8.71 -5.80 6.05
N GLY A 39 7.68 -6.65 6.04
CA GLY A 39 7.85 -8.08 5.77
C GLY A 39 8.25 -8.39 4.32
N LEU A 40 7.90 -7.54 3.36
CA LEU A 40 8.37 -7.69 1.98
C LEU A 40 9.88 -7.44 1.87
N HIS A 41 10.42 -6.46 2.58
CA HIS A 41 11.87 -6.23 2.63
C HIS A 41 12.60 -7.47 3.14
N ASP A 42 12.09 -8.08 4.23
CA ASP A 42 12.63 -9.31 4.80
C ASP A 42 12.51 -10.49 3.83
N TYR A 43 11.35 -10.64 3.18
CA TYR A 43 11.11 -11.68 2.17
C TYR A 43 12.07 -11.57 0.98
N LEU A 44 12.40 -10.35 0.55
CA LEU A 44 13.36 -10.11 -0.54
C LEU A 44 14.81 -10.41 -0.14
N ALA A 45 15.10 -10.54 1.16
CA ALA A 45 16.46 -10.70 1.70
C ALA A 45 17.44 -9.65 1.15
N ALA A 46 16.96 -8.42 0.94
CA ALA A 46 17.77 -7.35 0.38
C ALA A 46 18.76 -6.82 1.44
N PRO A 47 20.01 -6.48 1.05
CA PRO A 47 21.02 -6.01 1.99
C PRO A 47 20.72 -4.62 2.57
N GLU A 48 19.98 -3.80 1.84
CA GLU A 48 19.61 -2.43 2.23
C GLU A 48 18.08 -2.25 2.14
N PRO A 49 17.49 -1.32 2.92
CA PRO A 49 16.07 -1.00 2.84
C PRO A 49 15.66 -0.61 1.42
N CYS A 50 14.81 -1.44 0.81
CA CYS A 50 14.45 -1.31 -0.60
C CYS A 50 12.94 -1.17 -0.84
N VAL A 51 12.13 -1.22 0.21
CA VAL A 51 10.66 -1.17 0.12
C VAL A 51 10.15 0.11 0.78
N SER A 52 9.24 0.81 0.10
CA SER A 52 8.57 1.99 0.65
C SER A 52 7.07 2.00 0.36
N LEU A 53 6.31 2.55 1.31
CA LEU A 53 4.90 2.88 1.10
C LEU A 53 4.81 4.25 0.40
N VAL A 54 4.04 4.29 -0.68
CA VAL A 54 3.85 5.47 -1.53
C VAL A 54 2.38 5.64 -1.91
N PRO A 55 1.93 6.81 -2.40
CA PRO A 55 0.56 6.96 -2.87
C PRO A 55 0.18 5.91 -3.93
N PRO A 56 -1.05 5.35 -3.90
CA PRO A 56 -1.44 4.22 -4.76
C PRO A 56 -1.47 4.57 -6.25
N LYS A 57 -1.68 5.85 -6.57
CA LYS A 57 -1.80 6.38 -7.93
C LYS A 57 -1.21 7.78 -8.01
N GLY A 58 -1.03 8.27 -9.22
CA GLY A 58 -0.50 9.62 -9.49
C GLY A 58 1.02 9.70 -9.35
N PRO A 59 1.58 10.89 -9.58
CA PRO A 59 3.00 11.15 -9.41
C PRO A 59 3.41 11.06 -7.94
N PHE A 60 4.59 10.54 -7.69
CA PHE A 60 5.23 10.50 -6.38
C PHE A 60 6.75 10.60 -6.56
N ASP A 61 7.45 10.91 -5.48
CA ASP A 61 8.91 10.98 -5.43
C ASP A 61 9.43 9.68 -4.77
N PRO A 62 10.15 8.83 -5.49
CA PRO A 62 10.66 7.55 -4.96
C PRO A 62 11.73 7.74 -3.86
N SER A 63 12.34 8.92 -3.76
CA SER A 63 13.33 9.23 -2.71
C SER A 63 12.68 9.67 -1.39
N ARG A 64 11.37 9.92 -1.40
CA ARG A 64 10.64 10.43 -0.25
C ARG A 64 9.91 9.32 0.52
N THR A 65 10.01 9.36 1.84
CA THR A 65 9.14 8.58 2.73
C THR A 65 7.79 9.27 2.90
N TYR A 66 6.70 8.57 2.59
CA TYR A 66 5.34 9.10 2.72
C TYR A 66 4.68 8.72 4.06
N GLY A 67 5.09 7.61 4.68
CA GLY A 67 4.45 7.09 5.87
C GLY A 67 2.95 6.95 5.67
N ASP A 68 2.17 7.59 6.53
CA ASP A 68 0.71 7.56 6.49
C ASP A 68 0.11 8.29 5.27
N ALA A 69 0.85 9.21 4.63
CA ALA A 69 0.41 9.86 3.40
C ALA A 69 0.42 8.93 2.16
N ALA A 70 0.93 7.71 2.31
CA ALA A 70 0.91 6.69 1.26
C ALA A 70 -0.48 6.07 1.05
N PHE A 71 -1.36 6.17 2.05
CA PHE A 71 -2.67 5.55 2.00
C PHE A 71 -3.72 6.48 1.40
N SER A 72 -4.80 5.91 0.89
CA SER A 72 -5.89 6.64 0.23
C SER A 72 -6.77 7.44 1.17
N TYR A 73 -6.56 7.34 2.49
CA TYR A 73 -7.29 8.13 3.46
C TYR A 73 -6.61 9.48 3.67
N ASP A 74 -7.41 10.51 3.89
CA ASP A 74 -6.95 11.84 4.27
C ASP A 74 -7.36 12.09 5.73
N PRO A 75 -6.43 12.33 6.67
CA PRO A 75 -6.76 12.61 8.07
C PRO A 75 -7.59 13.91 8.23
N LYS A 76 -7.70 14.73 7.19
CA LYS A 76 -8.54 15.94 7.15
C LYS A 76 -9.94 15.68 6.58
N GLN A 77 -10.24 14.46 6.14
CA GLN A 77 -11.54 14.08 5.59
C GLN A 77 -12.27 13.11 6.52
N PRO A 78 -13.61 13.03 6.43
CA PRO A 78 -14.38 12.05 7.19
C PRO A 78 -13.91 10.62 6.91
N ILE A 79 -13.61 9.86 7.96
CA ILE A 79 -13.28 8.44 7.84
C ILE A 79 -14.54 7.69 7.43
N ARG A 80 -14.43 6.92 6.34
CA ARG A 80 -15.51 6.10 5.79
C ARG A 80 -15.16 4.63 5.96
N LEU A 81 -16.18 3.80 6.10
CA LEU A 81 -16.05 2.36 6.00
C LEU A 81 -15.88 1.97 4.53
N GLU A 82 -14.68 2.11 4.00
CA GLU A 82 -14.33 1.81 2.62
C GLU A 82 -12.97 1.09 2.53
N PRO A 83 -12.70 0.39 1.41
CA PRO A 83 -11.40 -0.23 1.19
C PRO A 83 -10.27 0.81 1.18
N ILE A 84 -9.19 0.52 1.89
CA ILE A 84 -8.01 1.39 1.96
C ILE A 84 -7.01 0.94 0.91
N SER A 85 -6.51 1.88 0.12
CA SER A 85 -5.51 1.62 -0.92
C SER A 85 -4.20 2.34 -0.64
N PHE A 86 -3.08 1.72 -0.98
CA PHE A 86 -1.74 2.30 -0.90
C PHE A 86 -0.85 1.70 -2.00
N GLY A 87 0.26 2.35 -2.29
CA GLY A 87 1.29 1.83 -3.19
C GLY A 87 2.41 1.15 -2.41
N VAL A 88 2.88 0.03 -2.92
CA VAL A 88 4.14 -0.59 -2.51
C VAL A 88 5.16 -0.34 -3.60
N CYS A 89 6.24 0.34 -3.26
CA CYS A 89 7.35 0.63 -4.15
C CYS A 89 8.57 -0.19 -3.75
N VAL A 90 9.23 -0.81 -4.72
CA VAL A 90 10.52 -1.49 -4.54
C VAL A 90 11.56 -0.75 -5.37
N THR A 91 12.68 -0.39 -4.74
CA THR A 91 13.84 0.22 -5.39
C THR A 91 14.97 -0.78 -5.42
N VAL A 92 15.50 -1.05 -6.62
CA VAL A 92 16.59 -2.00 -6.85
C VAL A 92 17.77 -1.23 -7.45
N PRO A 93 18.96 -1.26 -6.81
CA PRO A 93 20.14 -0.63 -7.38
C PRO A 93 20.53 -1.34 -8.69
N ASN A 94 21.05 -0.57 -9.63
CA ASN A 94 21.58 -1.12 -10.86
C ASN A 94 22.88 -1.89 -10.55
N THR A 95 23.13 -2.97 -11.28
CA THR A 95 24.35 -3.77 -11.12
C THR A 95 25.55 -3.16 -11.83
N GLU A 96 25.32 -2.33 -12.85
CA GLU A 96 26.37 -1.80 -13.74
C GLU A 96 26.74 -0.34 -13.46
N ASP A 97 25.86 0.43 -12.80
CA ASP A 97 26.10 1.83 -12.44
C ASP A 97 25.52 2.17 -11.06
N SER A 98 25.74 3.41 -10.59
CA SER A 98 25.26 3.88 -9.29
C SER A 98 23.77 4.23 -9.25
N GLY A 99 23.04 4.04 -10.35
CA GLY A 99 21.62 4.34 -10.45
C GLY A 99 20.74 3.31 -9.77
N SER A 100 19.44 3.58 -9.70
CA SER A 100 18.45 2.64 -9.17
C SER A 100 17.19 2.65 -10.00
N LEU A 101 16.58 1.48 -10.16
CA LEU A 101 15.26 1.33 -10.76
C LEU A 101 14.23 1.15 -9.66
N TRP A 102 13.12 1.87 -9.76
CA TRP A 102 11.98 1.66 -8.87
C TRP A 102 10.79 1.11 -9.64
N VAL A 103 9.99 0.29 -8.98
CA VAL A 103 8.70 -0.21 -9.47
C VAL A 103 7.64 -0.04 -8.39
N ARG A 104 6.47 0.47 -8.77
CA ARG A 104 5.33 0.62 -7.87
C ARG A 104 4.16 -0.25 -8.33
N THR A 105 3.51 -0.92 -7.38
CA THR A 105 2.18 -1.51 -7.57
C THR A 105 1.19 -1.04 -6.51
N GLY A 106 -0.09 -0.99 -6.86
CA GLY A 106 -1.17 -0.65 -5.95
C GLY A 106 -1.66 -1.88 -5.20
N VAL A 107 -1.95 -1.69 -3.91
CA VAL A 107 -2.58 -2.65 -3.02
C VAL A 107 -3.86 -2.02 -2.47
N THR A 108 -4.96 -2.76 -2.50
CA THR A 108 -6.22 -2.40 -1.84
C THR A 108 -6.53 -3.44 -0.79
N VAL A 109 -6.92 -2.99 0.39
CA VAL A 109 -7.27 -3.82 1.54
C VAL A 109 -8.70 -3.50 1.96
N ASP A 110 -9.49 -4.53 2.19
CA ASP A 110 -10.83 -4.43 2.77
C ASP A 110 -10.93 -5.38 3.97
N VAL A 111 -11.61 -4.98 5.03
CA VAL A 111 -11.85 -5.85 6.19
C VAL A 111 -13.21 -6.52 6.02
N LYS A 112 -13.23 -7.85 6.08
CA LYS A 112 -14.44 -8.69 6.00
C LYS A 112 -14.51 -9.58 7.21
N ASP A 113 -15.52 -9.38 8.06
CA ASP A 113 -15.84 -10.17 9.25
C ASP A 113 -14.61 -10.51 10.12
N ASP A 114 -13.89 -11.59 9.77
CA ASP A 114 -12.74 -12.17 10.47
C ASP A 114 -11.40 -12.12 9.72
N HIS A 115 -11.32 -11.42 8.57
CA HIS A 115 -10.12 -11.39 7.72
C HIS A 115 -9.99 -10.08 6.93
N PHE A 116 -8.82 -9.89 6.34
CA PHE A 116 -8.57 -8.93 5.27
C PHE A 116 -8.73 -9.61 3.91
N GLU A 117 -9.40 -8.93 3.00
CA GLU A 117 -9.26 -9.16 1.56
C GLU A 117 -8.20 -8.21 1.02
N VAL A 118 -7.04 -8.76 0.66
CA VAL A 118 -5.92 -8.03 0.07
C VAL A 118 -5.94 -8.24 -1.44
N PHE A 119 -6.01 -7.14 -2.18
CA PHE A 119 -5.95 -7.13 -3.63
C PHE A 119 -4.69 -6.40 -4.09
N VAL A 120 -3.73 -7.18 -4.58
CA VAL A 120 -2.59 -6.64 -5.35
C VAL A 120 -3.05 -6.47 -6.78
N THR A 121 -2.78 -5.31 -7.38
CA THR A 121 -3.22 -4.97 -8.74
C THR A 121 -2.98 -6.13 -9.72
N ASN A 122 -3.99 -6.49 -10.51
CA ASN A 122 -3.97 -7.61 -11.48
C ASN A 122 -3.71 -9.02 -10.91
N GLN A 123 -3.73 -9.21 -9.59
CA GLN A 123 -3.59 -10.51 -8.94
C GLN A 123 -4.93 -10.96 -8.32
N PRO A 124 -5.17 -12.26 -8.13
CA PRO A 124 -6.30 -12.74 -7.35
C PRO A 124 -6.30 -12.17 -5.93
N ARG A 125 -7.49 -11.92 -5.37
CA ARG A 125 -7.62 -11.51 -3.96
C ARG A 125 -7.01 -12.57 -3.04
N ARG A 126 -6.29 -12.12 -2.03
CA ARG A 126 -5.72 -12.95 -0.96
C ARG A 126 -6.51 -12.71 0.32
N ARG A 127 -6.90 -13.80 0.97
CA ARG A 127 -7.48 -13.76 2.31
C ARG A 127 -6.34 -13.83 3.32
N VAL A 128 -6.27 -12.84 4.20
CA VAL A 128 -5.26 -12.76 5.27
C VAL A 128 -6.01 -12.65 6.60
N PRO A 129 -5.72 -13.48 7.62
CA PRO A 129 -6.39 -13.35 8.90
C PRO A 129 -6.09 -12.02 9.58
N LEU A 130 -6.96 -11.60 10.51
CA LEU A 130 -6.74 -10.36 11.27
C LEU A 130 -5.46 -10.40 12.12
N GLU A 131 -5.08 -11.59 12.60
CA GLU A 131 -3.78 -11.89 13.23
C GLU A 131 -2.77 -12.30 12.15
N PHE A 132 -2.32 -11.32 11.37
CA PHE A 132 -1.56 -11.55 10.14
C PHE A 132 -0.06 -11.81 10.33
N GLU A 133 0.47 -11.72 11.56
CA GLU A 133 1.90 -11.93 11.82
C GLU A 133 2.36 -13.32 11.34
N GLY A 134 3.40 -13.37 10.52
CA GLY A 134 3.90 -14.62 9.92
C GLY A 134 3.01 -15.22 8.82
N GLN A 135 1.91 -14.56 8.42
CA GLN A 135 0.93 -15.09 7.46
C GLN A 135 0.82 -14.25 6.18
N LEU A 136 1.82 -13.41 5.91
CA LEU A 136 1.83 -12.48 4.77
C LEU A 136 2.51 -13.02 3.51
N GLU A 137 3.11 -14.21 3.56
CA GLU A 137 3.79 -14.83 2.41
C GLU A 137 2.93 -14.87 1.13
N PRO A 138 1.63 -15.22 1.16
CA PRO A 138 0.78 -15.20 -0.04
C PRO A 138 0.60 -13.80 -0.66
N VAL A 139 0.74 -12.74 0.14
CA VAL A 139 0.70 -11.35 -0.32
C VAL A 139 2.04 -10.99 -0.95
N PHE A 140 3.16 -11.42 -0.37
CA PHE A 140 4.50 -11.20 -0.92
C PHE A 140 4.66 -11.87 -2.29
N ASP A 141 4.19 -13.11 -2.44
CA ASP A 141 4.19 -13.81 -3.73
C ASP A 141 3.37 -13.08 -4.80
N ALA A 142 2.23 -12.52 -4.41
CA ALA A 142 1.38 -11.72 -5.30
C ALA A 142 2.07 -10.41 -5.72
N LEU A 143 2.74 -9.73 -4.79
CA LEU A 143 3.55 -8.53 -5.06
C LEU A 143 4.70 -8.85 -6.02
N MET A 144 5.45 -9.92 -5.77
CA MET A 144 6.54 -10.35 -6.65
C MET A 144 6.07 -10.69 -8.05
N THR A 145 4.96 -11.44 -8.16
CA THR A 145 4.35 -11.77 -9.45
C THR A 145 3.98 -10.50 -10.21
N GLU A 146 3.41 -9.50 -9.53
CA GLU A 146 3.02 -8.24 -10.15
C GLU A 146 4.21 -7.37 -10.55
N PHE A 147 5.25 -7.27 -9.71
CA PHE A 147 6.47 -6.53 -10.07
C PHE A 147 7.13 -7.11 -11.31
N LEU A 148 7.33 -8.43 -11.37
CA LEU A 148 7.91 -9.09 -12.54
C LEU A 148 7.04 -8.90 -13.79
N ARG A 149 5.71 -8.91 -13.65
CA ARG A 149 4.79 -8.60 -14.75
C ARG A 149 4.97 -7.17 -15.24
N LEU A 150 5.10 -6.19 -14.34
CA LEU A 150 5.32 -4.78 -14.69
C LEU A 150 6.63 -4.57 -15.42
N PHE A 151 7.74 -5.14 -14.92
CA PHE A 151 9.03 -5.08 -15.61
C PHE A 151 8.95 -5.64 -17.04
N ARG A 152 8.26 -6.77 -17.23
CA ARG A 152 8.08 -7.38 -18.56
C ARG A 152 7.29 -6.50 -19.52
N ILE A 153 6.25 -5.82 -19.04
CA ILE A 153 5.42 -4.94 -19.86
C ILE A 153 6.20 -3.71 -20.28
N GLU A 154 6.87 -3.04 -19.35
CA GLU A 154 7.62 -1.81 -19.65
C GLU A 154 8.80 -2.10 -20.59
N LEU A 155 9.45 -3.26 -20.48
CA LEU A 155 10.46 -3.71 -21.45
C LEU A 155 9.87 -3.97 -22.84
N ALA A 156 8.65 -4.49 -22.92
CA ALA A 156 7.96 -4.75 -24.18
C ALA A 156 7.43 -3.47 -24.84
N ASP A 157 7.07 -2.47 -24.03
CA ASP A 157 6.44 -1.21 -24.46
C ASP A 157 7.44 -0.05 -24.62
N PHE A 158 8.74 -0.35 -24.80
CA PHE A 158 9.80 0.64 -24.97
C PHE A 158 9.45 1.68 -26.06
N GLY A 159 9.10 2.91 -25.64
CA GLY A 159 8.74 4.03 -26.51
C GLY A 159 7.30 4.54 -26.41
N ASP A 160 6.44 3.96 -25.57
CA ASP A 160 5.06 4.44 -25.40
C ASP A 160 4.93 5.49 -24.27
N PRO A 161 4.49 6.73 -24.56
CA PRO A 161 4.40 7.82 -23.60
C PRO A 161 3.34 7.64 -22.49
N ARG A 162 2.52 6.58 -22.53
CA ARG A 162 1.49 6.30 -21.50
C ARG A 162 2.04 5.76 -20.17
N TYR A 163 3.32 5.41 -20.10
CA TYR A 163 3.89 4.63 -18.99
C TYR A 163 4.78 5.39 -17.99
N GLN A 164 4.73 6.73 -17.99
CA GLN A 164 5.62 7.60 -17.18
C GLN A 164 5.60 7.41 -15.64
N ASN A 165 4.66 6.64 -15.08
CA ASN A 165 4.38 6.62 -13.62
C ASN A 165 4.49 5.22 -12.95
N ARG A 166 5.06 4.21 -13.62
CA ARG A 166 5.06 2.81 -13.12
C ARG A 166 6.46 2.28 -12.79
N ILE A 167 7.44 2.59 -13.64
CA ILE A 167 8.86 2.26 -13.46
C ILE A 167 9.66 3.52 -13.77
N GLY A 168 10.77 3.74 -13.06
CA GLY A 168 11.67 4.85 -13.35
C GLY A 168 13.10 4.60 -12.88
N PHE A 169 14.03 5.34 -13.47
CA PHE A 169 15.44 5.36 -13.10
C PHE A 169 15.76 6.59 -12.25
N VAL A 170 16.46 6.41 -11.13
CA VAL A 170 16.99 7.48 -10.31
C VAL A 170 18.48 7.62 -10.62
N PRO A 171 18.90 8.64 -11.38
CA PRO A 171 20.32 8.90 -11.61
C PRO A 171 20.96 9.45 -10.34
N THR A 172 22.16 8.99 -10.01
CA THR A 172 23.01 9.66 -9.02
C THR A 172 23.57 10.92 -9.66
N LEU A 173 23.16 12.11 -9.20
CA LEU A 173 23.86 13.33 -9.58
C LEU A 173 25.24 13.32 -8.91
N PRO A 174 26.33 13.65 -9.62
CA PRO A 174 27.63 13.80 -8.98
C PRO A 174 27.53 14.90 -7.92
N HIS A 175 28.09 14.64 -6.75
CA HIS A 175 28.29 15.68 -5.75
C HIS A 175 29.11 16.80 -6.40
N GLU A 176 28.52 17.99 -6.55
CA GLU A 176 29.30 19.21 -6.81
C GLU A 176 30.23 19.39 -5.59
N THR A 177 31.48 18.97 -5.74
CA THR A 177 32.57 19.52 -4.94
C THR A 177 32.72 20.99 -5.31
N ASP A 178 32.56 21.85 -4.32
CA ASP A 178 32.91 23.29 -4.33
C ASP A 178 34.24 23.58 -5.07
#